data_AF-A0A7X0E0G7-F1
#
_entry.id   AF-A0A7X0E0G7-F1
#
_cell.length_a   1.000
_cell.length_b   1.000
_cell.length_c   1.000
_cell.angle_alpha   90.00
_cell.angle_beta   90.00
_cell.angle_gamma   90.00
#
_symmetry.space_group_name_H-M   'P 1'
#
loop_
_entity.id
_entity.type
_entity.pdbx_description
1 polymer ?
#
loop_
_entity_poly.entity_id
_entity_poly.type
_entity_poly.pdbx_seq_one_letter_code
_entity_poly.pdbx_strand_id
1 'polypeptide(L)' 'MIANTNTDMSIDELASKVMEGIKKSNRKLVENAALHNRSLIVGDDKGCFKAVPAKELLKKLLK' A
#
# COMPACT_ATOMS: atom_id res chain seq x y z
N MET A 1 17.80 -26.87 -18.39
CA MET A 1 17.00 -25.64 -18.55
C MET A 1 17.79 -24.50 -17.94
N ILE A 2 18.29 -23.56 -18.74
CA ILE A 2 19.07 -22.43 -18.25
C ILE A 2 18.06 -21.31 -18.02
N ALA A 3 17.87 -20.88 -16.77
CA ALA A 3 17.04 -19.73 -16.48
C ALA A 3 17.75 -18.48 -17.01
N ASN A 4 17.24 -17.90 -18.10
CA ASN A 4 17.63 -16.57 -18.55
C ASN A 4 17.24 -15.58 -17.45
N THR A 5 18.20 -15.22 -16.59
CA THR A 5 18.05 -14.13 -15.65
C THR A 5 18.45 -12.86 -16.38
N ASN A 6 17.47 -12.20 -17.01
CA ASN A 6 17.60 -10.83 -17.48
C ASN A 6 18.02 -9.98 -16.27
N THR A 7 19.32 -9.70 -16.16
CA THR A 7 19.96 -9.16 -14.95
C THR A 7 20.13 -7.64 -15.01
N ASP A 8 19.59 -6.99 -16.03
CA ASP A 8 19.47 -5.53 -16.11
C ASP A 8 18.01 -5.12 -15.86
N MET A 9 17.54 -5.28 -14.63
CA MET A 9 16.31 -4.63 -14.19
C MET A 9 16.58 -3.14 -14.05
N SER A 10 15.87 -2.31 -14.82
CA SER A 10 16.01 -0.86 -14.66
C SER A 10 15.57 -0.42 -13.26
N ILE A 11 16.12 0.69 -12.78
CA ILE A 11 15.70 1.29 -11.51
C ILE A 11 14.19 1.59 -11.52
N ASP A 12 13.64 1.97 -12.69
CA ASP A 12 12.21 2.22 -12.86
C ASP A 12 11.37 0.95 -12.68
N GLU A 13 11.83 -0.19 -13.19
CA GLU A 13 11.15 -1.47 -13.01
C GLU A 13 11.18 -1.92 -11.55
N LEU A 14 12.33 -1.77 -10.88
CA LEU A 14 12.46 -2.06 -9.45
C LEU A 14 11.53 -1.16 -8.63
N ALA A 15 11.56 0.14 -8.87
CA ALA A 15 10.70 1.11 -8.20
C ALA A 15 9.23 0.76 -8.40
N SER A 16 8.83 0.38 -9.62
CA SER A 16 7.46 -0.04 -9.93
C SER A 16 7.01 -1.24 -9.09
N LYS A 17 7.85 -2.28 -8.98
CA LYS A 17 7.55 -3.48 -8.17
C LYS A 17 7.50 -3.18 -6.68
N VAL A 18 8.40 -2.33 -6.18
CA VAL A 18 8.38 -1.87 -4.78
C VAL A 18 7.09 -1.12 -4.49
N MET A 19 6.70 -0.19 -5.36
CA MET A 19 5.45 0.57 -5.22
C MET A 19 4.22 -0.33 -5.27
N GLU A 20 4.21 -1.36 -6.12
CA GLU A 20 3.15 -2.36 -6.16
C GLU A 20 3.07 -3.14 -4.83
N GLY A 21 4.20 -3.57 -4.28
CA GLY A 21 4.29 -4.21 -2.98
C GLY A 21 3.74 -3.34 -1.85
N ILE A 22 4.13 -2.06 -1.81
CA ILE A 22 3.62 -1.09 -0.82
C ILE A 22 2.10 -0.92 -0.94
N LYS A 23 1.55 -0.80 -2.16
CA LYS A 23 0.10 -0.72 -2.39
C LYS A 23 -0.63 -1.94 -1.83
N LYS A 24 -0.11 -3.15 -2.10
CA LYS A 24 -0.66 -4.41 -1.59
C LYS A 24 -0.61 -4.47 -0.06
N SER A 25 0.51 -4.08 0.54
CA SER A 25 0.69 -4.05 2.00
C SER A 25 -0.26 -3.07 2.68
N ASN A 26 -0.41 -1.85 2.14
CA ASN A 26 -1.32 -0.84 2.67
C ASN A 26 -2.78 -1.29 2.61
N ARG A 27 -3.19 -1.95 1.52
CA ARG A 27 -4.54 -2.51 1.40
C ARG A 27 -4.80 -3.55 2.50
N LYS A 28 -3.88 -4.50 2.71
CA LYS A 28 -3.99 -5.51 3.77
C LYS A 28 -4.02 -4.89 5.17
N LEU A 29 -3.23 -3.84 5.40
CA LEU A 29 -3.23 -3.10 6.67
C LEU A 29 -4.61 -2.48 6.96
N VAL A 30 -5.21 -1.81 5.97
CA VAL A 30 -6.52 -1.19 6.11
C VAL A 30 -7.62 -2.24 6.32
N GLU A 31 -7.60 -3.33 5.56
CA GLU A 31 -8.53 -4.46 5.72
C GLU A 31 -8.47 -5.05 7.14
N ASN A 32 -7.26 -5.35 7.63
CA ASN A 32 -7.06 -5.90 8.96
C ASN A 32 -7.51 -4.92 10.06
N ALA A 33 -7.19 -3.64 9.93
CA ALA A 33 -7.65 -2.63 10.88
C ALA A 33 -9.18 -2.48 10.87
N ALA A 34 -9.81 -2.53 9.69
CA ALA A 34 -11.26 -2.43 9.53
C ALA A 34 -11.99 -3.62 10.15
N LEU A 35 -11.45 -4.83 9.98
CA LEU A 35 -11.97 -6.06 10.59
C LEU A 35 -12.03 -5.94 12.12
N HIS A 36 -11.03 -5.29 12.72
CA HIS A 36 -10.92 -5.12 14.17
C HIS A 36 -11.51 -3.79 14.68
N ASN A 37 -12.29 -3.06 13.87
CA ASN A 37 -12.86 -1.75 14.21
C ASN A 37 -11.84 -0.70 14.68
N ARG A 38 -10.59 -0.79 14.21
CA ARG A 38 -9.51 0.14 14.58
C ARG A 38 -9.50 1.36 13.67
N SER A 39 -8.91 2.43 14.17
CA SER A 39 -8.54 3.62 13.38
C SER A 39 -7.08 3.54 12.93
N LEU A 40 -6.77 4.21 11.82
CA LEU A 40 -5.41 4.42 11.33
C LEU A 40 -5.11 5.91 11.31
N ILE A 41 -3.85 6.26 11.59
CA ILE A 41 -3.36 7.63 11.41
C ILE A 41 -2.97 7.81 9.95
N VAL A 42 -3.50 8.85 9.31
CA VAL A 42 -3.27 9.13 7.89
C VAL A 42 -2.82 10.58 7.76
N GLY A 43 -1.73 10.80 7.01
CA GLY A 43 -1.25 12.13 6.64
C GLY A 43 -1.99 12.68 5.41
N ASP A 44 -2.14 14.00 5.35
CA ASP A 44 -2.52 14.71 4.12
C ASP A 44 -1.29 15.31 3.42
N ASP A 45 -1.52 15.92 2.26
CA ASP A 45 -0.53 16.59 1.42
C ASP A 45 0.04 17.88 2.04
N LYS A 46 -0.56 18.34 3.15
CA LYS A 46 -0.16 19.54 3.88
C LYS A 46 0.64 19.22 5.14
N GLY A 47 0.96 17.95 5.38
CA GLY A 47 1.69 17.49 6.56
C GLY A 47 0.85 17.41 7.83
N CYS A 48 -0.47 17.49 7.72
CA CYS A 48 -1.38 17.25 8.84
C CYS A 48 -1.69 15.76 8.97
N PHE A 49 -1.93 15.30 10.19
CA PHE A 49 -2.30 13.90 10.46
C PHE A 49 -3.67 13.85 11.13
N LYS A 50 -4.46 12.83 10.80
CA LYS A 50 -5.73 12.56 11.48
C LYS A 50 -5.96 11.08 11.69
N ALA A 51 -6.63 10.74 12.79
CA ALA A 51 -7.15 9.40 13.00
C ALA A 51 -8.42 9.21 12.15
N VAL A 52 -8.44 8.18 11.32
CA VAL A 52 -9.58 7.82 10.48
C VAL A 52 -9.99 6.38 10.76
N PRO A 53 -11.28 6.09 10.98
CA PRO A 53 -11.75 4.71 11.10
C PRO A 53 -11.36 3.91 9.86
N ALA A 54 -10.73 2.74 10.03
CA ALA A 54 -10.24 1.97 8.89
C ALA A 54 -11.37 1.49 7.96
N LYS A 55 -12.58 1.33 8.49
CA LYS A 55 -13.80 1.05 7.70
C LYS A 55 -14.13 2.16 6.71
N GLU A 56 -13.87 3.42 7.04
CA GLU A 56 -14.08 4.55 6.13
C GLU A 56 -12.98 4.62 5.06
N LEU A 57 -11.75 4.29 5.43
CA LEU A 57 -10.63 4.18 4.48
C LEU A 57 -10.88 3.07 3.46
N LEU A 58 -11.39 1.91 3.91
CA LEU A 58 -11.69 0.79 3.04
C LEU A 58 -12.74 1.13 1.97
N LYS A 59 -13.73 1.97 2.29
CA LYS A 59 -14.73 2.45 1.31
C LYS A 59 -14.13 3.32 0.20
N LYS A 60 -12.99 3.97 0.46
CA LYS A 60 -12.31 4.87 -0.49
C LYS A 60 -11.26 4.14 -1.34
N LEU A 61 -10.80 2.97 -0.90
CA LEU A 61 -9.94 2.10 -1.69
C LEU A 61 -10.81 1.38 -2.72
N LEU A 62 -10.86 1.91 -3.95
CA LEU A 62 -11.41 1.18 -5.09
C LEU A 62 -10.69 -0.17 -5.22
N LYS A 63 -11.45 -1.23 -5.58
CA LYS A 63 -10.97 -2.62 -5.61
C LYS A 63 -9.81 -2.83 -6.58
#